data_AF-A0A1G3YGV2-F1
#
_entry.id   AF-A0A1G3YGV2-F1
#
_cell.length_a   1.000
_cell.length_b   1.000
_cell.length_c   1.000
_cell.angle_alpha   90.00
_cell.angle_beta   90.00
_cell.angle_gamma   90.00
#
_symmetry.space_group_name_H-M   'P 1'
#
loop_
_entity.id
_entity.type
_entity.pdbx_description
1 polymer ?
#
loop_
_entity_poly.entity_id
_entity_poly.type
_entity_poly.pdbx_seq_one_letter_code
_entity_poly.pdbx_strand_id
1 'polypeptide(L)' 'MDKVKAEAAIDSIFDELIAAEKKHPGWPEDKIHAVAIMVEEAGESMKAANDCTYASGDVEHLKKELAQTGAMCLRALMHL' A
#
# COMPACT_ATOMS: atom_id res chain seq x y z
N MET A 1 9.75 -4.34 20.14
CA MET A 1 9.05 -3.67 19.04
C MET A 1 8.63 -2.31 19.54
N ASP A 2 9.01 -1.25 18.85
CA ASP A 2 8.63 0.11 19.22
C ASP A 2 7.15 0.31 18.84
N LYS A 3 6.27 0.22 19.83
CA LYS A 3 4.81 0.25 19.64
C LYS A 3 4.37 1.51 18.89
N VAL A 4 5.01 2.64 19.17
CA VAL A 4 4.72 3.94 18.55
C VAL A 4 5.04 3.92 17.05
N LYS A 5 6.12 3.26 16.64
CA LYS A 5 6.47 3.14 15.22
C LYS A 5 5.50 2.24 14.45
N ALA A 6 5.04 1.15 15.09
CA ALA A 6 4.06 0.26 14.48
C ALA A 6 2.70 0.96 14.32
N GLU A 7 2.26 1.72 15.34
CA GLU A 7 1.04 2.53 15.29
C GLU A 7 1.09 3.56 14.16
N ALA A 8 2.17 4.33 14.06
CA ALA A 8 2.33 5.32 12.98
C ALA A 8 2.32 4.68 11.57
N ALA A 9 2.89 3.49 11.42
CA ALA A 9 2.86 2.76 10.16
C ALA A 9 1.43 2.29 9.80
N ILE A 10 0.68 1.83 10.80
CA ILE A 10 -0.73 1.45 10.63
C ILE A 10 -1.59 2.67 10.28
N ASP A 11 -1.39 3.81 10.95
CA ASP A 11 -2.08 5.06 10.63
C ASP A 11 -1.85 5.48 9.17
N SER A 12 -0.60 5.38 8.69
CA SER A 12 -0.27 5.66 7.28
C SER A 12 -1.01 4.75 6.29
N ILE A 13 -1.19 3.47 6.65
CA ILE A 13 -1.96 2.51 5.84
C ILE A 13 -3.44 2.91 5.80
N PHE A 14 -4.01 3.36 6.92
CA PHE A 14 -5.40 3.81 6.96
C PHE A 14 -5.62 5.09 6.16
N ASP A 15 -4.69 6.04 6.20
CA ASP A 15 -4.76 7.26 5.41
C ASP A 15 -4.77 6.95 3.90
N GLU A 16 -3.92 6.03 3.44
CA GLU A 16 -3.90 5.60 2.04
C GLU A 16 -5.14 4.77 1.66
N LEU A 17 -5.70 3.97 2.58
CA LEU A 17 -6.97 3.27 2.36
C LEU A 17 -8.12 4.27 2.10
N ILE A 18 -8.26 5.28 2.96
CA ILE A 18 -9.26 6.34 2.82
C ILE A 18 -9.07 7.10 1.50
N ALA A 19 -7.82 7.43 1.15
CA ALA A 19 -7.50 8.10 -0.10
C ALA A 19 -7.87 7.24 -1.32
N ALA A 20 -7.56 5.94 -1.28
CA ALA A 20 -7.85 5.00 -2.35
C ALA A 20 -9.35 4.75 -2.54
N GLU A 21 -10.12 4.60 -1.46
CA GLU A 21 -11.59 4.49 -1.52
C GLU A 21 -12.24 5.77 -2.08
N LYS A 22 -11.72 6.94 -1.73
CA LYS A 22 -12.19 8.20 -2.29
C LYS A 22 -11.89 8.32 -3.78
N LYS A 23 -10.70 7.91 -4.21
CA LYS A 23 -10.25 7.98 -5.62
C LYS A 23 -10.94 6.92 -6.49
N HIS A 24 -11.14 5.73 -5.95
CA HIS A 24 -11.73 4.58 -6.61
C HIS A 24 -12.83 3.98 -5.72
N PRO A 25 -14.07 4.51 -5.72
CA PRO A 25 -15.11 4.08 -4.80
C PRO A 25 -15.57 2.63 -4.98
N GLY A 26 -15.46 2.09 -6.19
CA GLY A 26 -15.76 0.69 -6.47
C GLY A 26 -14.57 -0.22 -6.16
N TRP A 27 -14.88 -1.46 -5.77
CA TRP A 27 -13.90 -2.54 -5.65
C TRP A 27 -14.34 -3.75 -6.49
N PRO A 28 -13.43 -4.47 -7.16
CA PRO A 28 -13.82 -5.62 -7.97
C PRO A 28 -14.38 -6.77 -7.12
N GLU A 29 -15.47 -7.40 -7.58
CA GLU A 29 -15.97 -8.67 -7.01
C GLU A 29 -15.16 -9.89 -7.49
N ASP A 30 -14.52 -9.78 -8.65
CA ASP A 30 -13.59 -10.80 -9.13
C ASP A 30 -12.33 -10.82 -8.25
N LYS A 31 -12.13 -11.94 -7.55
CA LYS A 31 -11.04 -12.14 -6.60
C LYS A 31 -9.67 -12.03 -7.27
N ILE A 32 -9.54 -12.46 -8.53
CA ILE A 32 -8.27 -12.34 -9.26
C ILE A 32 -7.97 -10.87 -9.54
N HIS A 33 -8.94 -10.12 -10.05
CA HIS A 33 -8.79 -8.68 -10.27
C HIS A 33 -8.50 -7.91 -8.97
N ALA A 34 -9.23 -8.18 -7.89
CA ALA A 34 -9.00 -7.53 -6.60
C ALA A 34 -7.58 -7.76 -6.07
N VAL A 35 -7.07 -8.99 -6.16
CA VAL A 35 -5.70 -9.32 -5.75
C VAL A 35 -4.68 -8.72 -6.73
N ALA A 36 -4.98 -8.64 -8.03
CA ALA A 36 -4.09 -8.04 -9.01
C ALA A 36 -3.81 -6.56 -8.72
N ILE A 37 -4.82 -5.79 -8.27
CA ILE A 37 -4.63 -4.40 -7.83
C ILE A 37 -3.66 -4.33 -6.64
N MET A 38 -3.78 -5.23 -5.67
CA MET A 38 -2.83 -5.29 -4.55
C MET A 38 -1.40 -5.63 -5.02
N VAL A 39 -1.25 -6.56 -5.96
CA VAL A 39 0.05 -6.94 -6.52
C VAL A 39 0.72 -5.79 -7.27
N GLU A 40 -0.05 -4.93 -7.94
CA GLU A 40 0.47 -3.73 -8.60
C GLU A 40 1.22 -2.82 -7.61
N GLU A 41 0.61 -2.50 -6.46
CA GLU A 41 1.23 -1.67 -5.41
C GLU A 41 2.45 -2.36 -4.78
N ALA A 42 2.40 -3.68 -4.61
CA ALA A 42 3.55 -4.44 -4.12
C ALA A 42 4.75 -4.36 -5.09
N GLY A 43 4.47 -4.30 -6.40
CA GLY A 43 5.46 -4.09 -7.44
C GLY A 43 6.11 -2.70 -7.36
N GLU A 44 5.31 -1.64 -7.17
CA GLU A 44 5.82 -0.27 -6.98
C GLU A 44 6.63 -0.14 -5.69
N SER A 45 6.21 -0.80 -4.60
CA SER A 45 7.01 -0.90 -3.37
C SER A 45 8.38 -1.52 -3.61
N MET A 46 8.44 -2.61 -4.38
CA MET A 46 9.70 -3.26 -4.72
C MET A 46 10.59 -2.34 -5.58
N LYS A 47 10.00 -1.62 -6.52
CA LYS A 47 10.73 -0.64 -7.34
C LYS A 47 11.27 0.51 -6.50
N ALA A 48 10.47 1.11 -5.62
CA ALA A 48 10.91 2.17 -4.73
C ALA A 48 12.04 1.71 -3.78
N ALA A 49 11.99 0.46 -3.30
CA ALA A 49 13.05 -0.11 -2.49
C ALA A 49 14.34 -0.34 -3.29
N ASN A 50 14.21 -0.82 -4.54
CA ASN A 50 15.35 -0.94 -5.45
C ASN A 50 16.00 0.43 -5.70
N ASP A 51 15.21 1.48 -5.93
CA ASP A 51 15.69 2.83 -6.17
C ASP A 51 16.37 3.44 -4.93
N CYS A 52 15.86 3.18 -3.72
CA CYS A 52 16.51 3.58 -2.47
C CYS A 52 17.86 2.86 -2.25
N THR A 53 17.99 1.62 -2.74
CA THR A 53 19.18 0.78 -2.49
C THR A 53 20.28 1.02 -3.51
N TYR A 54 19.91 1.15 -4.79
CA TYR A 54 20.85 1.13 -5.91
C TYR A 54 20.85 2.42 -6.74
N ALA A 55 19.94 3.35 -6.45
CA ALA A 55 19.88 4.66 -7.09
C ALA A 55 19.83 5.77 -6.03
N SER A 56 19.24 6.91 -6.36
CA SER A 56 19.03 8.04 -5.43
C SER A 56 17.54 8.18 -5.11
N GLY A 57 16.87 7.05 -4.85
CA GLY A 57 15.45 7.00 -4.49
C GLY A 57 15.14 7.66 -3.15
N ASP A 58 13.92 8.15 -3.02
CA ASP A 58 13.42 8.82 -1.82
C ASP A 58 12.79 7.82 -0.83
N VAL A 59 13.26 7.83 0.41
CA VAL A 59 12.74 6.97 1.47
C VAL A 59 11.28 7.31 1.81
N GLU A 60 10.86 8.57 1.67
CA GLU A 60 9.46 8.94 1.89
C GLU A 60 8.54 8.36 0.80
N HIS A 61 9.03 8.28 -0.45
CA HIS A 61 8.33 7.58 -1.52
C HIS A 61 8.20 6.09 -1.19
N LEU A 62 9.27 5.42 -0.75
CA LEU A 62 9.18 4.01 -0.34
C LEU A 62 8.17 3.79 0.79
N LYS A 63 8.15 4.65 1.80
CA LYS A 63 7.15 4.56 2.89
C LYS A 63 5.73 4.68 2.36
N LYS A 64 5.50 5.57 1.40
CA LYS A 64 4.20 5.75 0.75
C LYS A 64 3.76 4.50 -0.01
N GLU A 65 4.62 3.94 -0.86
CA GLU A 65 4.29 2.73 -1.64
C GLU A 65 3.98 1.54 -0.71
N LEU A 66 4.73 1.40 0.39
CA LEU A 66 4.46 0.37 1.40
C LEU A 66 3.11 0.58 2.09
N ALA A 67 2.75 1.82 2.41
CA ALA A 67 1.45 2.15 2.99
C ALA A 67 0.31 1.86 2.01
N GLN A 68 0.48 2.18 0.72
CA GLN A 68 -0.49 1.89 -0.34
C GLN A 68 -0.68 0.38 -0.54
N THR A 69 0.41 -0.38 -0.51
CA THR A 69 0.36 -1.85 -0.55
C THR A 69 -0.41 -2.41 0.63
N GLY A 70 -0.14 -1.92 1.84
CA GLY A 70 -0.91 -2.28 3.04
C GLY A 70 -2.39 -1.92 2.92
N ALA A 71 -2.71 -0.75 2.36
CA ALA A 71 -4.07 -0.31 2.12
C ALA A 71 -4.81 -1.24 1.16
N MET A 72 -4.16 -1.68 0.07
CA MET A 72 -4.77 -2.62 -0.87
C MET A 72 -4.93 -4.02 -0.29
N CYS A 73 -4.04 -4.44 0.62
CA CYS A 73 -4.22 -5.68 1.38
C CYS A 73 -5.49 -5.61 2.25
N LEU A 74 -5.67 -4.51 3.01
CA LEU A 74 -6.87 -4.31 3.83
C LEU A 74 -8.13 -4.27 2.97
N ARG A 75 -8.09 -3.51 1.88
CA ARG A 75 -9.23 -3.36 0.98
C ARG A 75 -9.63 -4.68 0.33
N ALA A 76 -8.67 -5.48 -0.13
CA ALA A 76 -8.94 -6.82 -0.63
C ALA A 76 -9.61 -7.69 0.45
N LEU A 77 -9.10 -7.68 1.69
CA LEU A 77 -9.65 -8.43 2.81
C LEU A 77 -11.09 -8.02 3.17
N MET A 78 -11.38 -6.71 3.16
CA MET A 78 -12.70 -6.15 3.49
C MET A 78 -13.80 -6.59 2.51
N HIS A 79 -13.43 -7.00 1.30
CA HIS A 79 -14.34 -7.36 0.22
C HIS A 79 -14.28 -8.84 -0.19
N LEU A 80 -13.75 -9.72 0.68
CA LEU A 80 -13.78 -11.18 0.49
C LEU A 80 -15.13 -11.82 0.83
#